data_AF-H0SIJ7-F1
#
_entry.id   AF-H0SIJ7-F1
#
_cell.length_a   1.000
_cell.length_b   1.000
_cell.length_c   1.000
_cell.angle_alpha   90.00
_cell.angle_beta   90.00
_cell.angle_gamma   90.00
#
_symmetry.space_group_name_H-M   'P 1'
#
loop_
_entity.id
_entity.type
_entity.pdbx_description
1 polymer ?
#
loop_
_entity_poly.entity_id
_entity_poly.type
_entity_poly.pdbx_seq_one_letter_code
_entity_poly.pdbx_strand_id
1 'polypeptide(L)'
;MIQKLPSAPFYLRAAQATERFRRHALLGYAIALGATIAAFGLRLALVDTLPDGFPYLTFFPAVILTTFFCGVGPGIVCGALCGTLAWYFFMPASGYQGALAIGFYALIVAVDITLIHLMHEAARHLRQERAVSERLYENQRVLFQELQHRVANNIQFIAGLLMLQKRQTAADPSRAGAILSEAQSRLETISRVHRMLHDPGRVHLDIGPYLQTICNDVLESSGARNVACVVDFVPAQLDLTRLTALSLLVVELVTNALKHAFESGEAGTITVSLRPLDEARYALTIADDGKGLSPGVDPGKGDSLGLRICEGLAAQLHGKLTTSSDRGTTVRLDFPKDVPA
;
A
#
# COMPACT_ATOMS: atom_id res chain seq x y z
N MET A 1 8.73 18.13 -26.50
CA MET A 1 9.88 17.43 -27.12
C MET A 1 9.74 15.95 -26.78
N ILE A 2 9.12 15.17 -27.67
CA ILE A 2 8.82 13.75 -27.40
C ILE A 2 10.12 12.96 -27.57
N GLN A 3 10.74 12.64 -26.44
CA GLN A 3 11.95 11.83 -26.37
C GLN A 3 11.58 10.43 -26.89
N LYS A 4 11.98 10.10 -28.12
CA LYS A 4 11.89 8.74 -28.68
C LYS A 4 12.58 7.80 -27.69
N LEU A 5 11.82 6.94 -27.02
CA LEU A 5 12.38 5.87 -26.20
C LEU A 5 13.38 5.08 -27.06
N PRO A 6 14.58 4.74 -26.53
CA PRO A 6 15.53 3.92 -27.25
C PRO A 6 14.87 2.59 -27.60
N SER A 7 15.07 2.14 -28.85
CA SER A 7 14.58 0.86 -29.32
C SER A 7 14.99 -0.25 -28.35
N ALA A 8 14.05 -1.11 -27.96
CA ALA A 8 14.32 -2.21 -27.06
C ALA A 8 15.56 -2.99 -27.54
N PRO A 9 16.55 -3.23 -26.66
CA PRO A 9 17.81 -3.84 -27.05
C PRO A 9 17.59 -5.25 -27.61
N PHE A 10 18.49 -5.71 -28.48
CA PHE A 10 18.33 -6.94 -29.25
C PHE A 10 17.94 -8.17 -28.41
N TYR A 11 18.53 -8.32 -27.22
CA TYR A 11 18.23 -9.43 -26.31
C TYR A 11 16.77 -9.44 -25.81
N LEU A 12 16.15 -8.26 -25.63
CA LEU A 12 14.75 -8.13 -25.24
C LEU A 12 13.80 -8.50 -26.39
N ARG A 13 14.15 -8.16 -27.63
CA ARG A 13 13.39 -8.57 -28.82
C ARG A 13 13.50 -10.07 -29.10
N ALA A 14 14.70 -10.63 -28.95
CA ALA A 14 14.92 -12.06 -29.04
C ALA A 14 14.10 -12.81 -27.98
N ALA A 15 14.08 -12.31 -26.73
CA ALA A 15 13.28 -12.86 -25.64
C ALA A 15 11.75 -12.79 -25.87
N GLN A 16 11.25 -11.74 -26.52
CA GLN A 16 9.83 -11.64 -26.90
C GLN A 16 9.48 -12.57 -28.07
N ALA A 17 10.39 -12.73 -29.03
CA ALA A 17 10.22 -13.67 -30.14
C ALA A 17 10.17 -15.11 -29.63
N THR A 18 11.07 -15.51 -28.72
CA THR A 18 11.06 -16.86 -28.13
C THR A 18 9.73 -17.17 -27.43
N GLU A 19 9.15 -16.22 -26.72
CA GLU A 19 7.86 -16.40 -26.03
C GLU A 19 6.68 -16.58 -27.00
N ARG A 20 6.68 -15.88 -28.14
CA ARG A 20 5.66 -16.00 -29.19
C ARG A 20 5.70 -17.36 -29.90
N PHE A 21 6.90 -17.83 -30.26
CA PHE A 21 7.08 -19.13 -30.93
C PHE A 21 6.79 -20.29 -29.97
N ARG A 22 7.17 -20.15 -28.71
CA ARG A 22 7.00 -21.19 -27.69
C ARG A 22 5.56 -21.33 -27.17
N ARG A 23 4.70 -20.33 -27.40
CA ARG A 23 3.24 -20.43 -27.16
C ARG A 23 2.53 -21.39 -28.14
N HIS A 24 3.06 -21.59 -29.34
CA HIS A 24 2.46 -22.46 -30.36
C HIS A 24 3.37 -23.66 -30.61
N ALA A 25 3.13 -24.76 -29.89
CA ALA A 25 3.97 -25.96 -29.95
C ALA A 25 4.19 -26.44 -31.40
N LEU A 26 3.13 -26.49 -32.22
CA LEU A 26 3.18 -26.92 -33.62
C LEU A 26 4.12 -26.06 -34.49
N LEU A 27 4.14 -24.75 -34.26
CA LEU A 27 5.01 -23.82 -34.99
C LEU A 27 6.48 -24.09 -34.65
N GLY A 28 6.79 -24.38 -33.39
CA GLY A 28 8.14 -24.74 -32.95
C GLY A 28 8.65 -26.02 -33.63
N TYR A 29 7.81 -27.05 -33.73
CA TYR A 29 8.17 -28.28 -34.43
C TYR A 29 8.28 -28.10 -35.96
N ALA A 30 7.44 -27.27 -36.57
CA ALA A 30 7.57 -26.93 -37.99
C ALA A 30 8.89 -26.20 -38.29
N ILE A 31 9.31 -25.28 -37.41
CA ILE A 31 10.61 -24.60 -37.50
C ILE A 31 11.75 -25.61 -37.32
N ALA A 32 11.63 -26.55 -36.39
CA ALA A 32 12.62 -27.62 -36.22
C ALA A 32 12.82 -28.43 -37.51
N LEU A 33 11.73 -28.85 -38.16
CA LEU A 33 11.79 -29.55 -39.44
C LEU A 33 12.44 -28.71 -40.54
N GLY A 34 12.04 -27.44 -40.66
CA GLY A 34 12.64 -26.51 -41.62
C GLY A 34 14.14 -26.29 -41.38
N ALA A 35 14.55 -26.15 -40.12
CA ALA A 35 15.95 -26.00 -39.73
C ALA A 35 16.77 -27.26 -40.05
N THR A 36 16.23 -28.45 -39.80
CA THR A 36 16.85 -29.72 -40.19
C THR A 36 17.04 -29.80 -41.71
N ILE A 37 16.01 -29.49 -42.50
CA ILE A 37 16.09 -29.51 -43.97
C ILE A 37 17.14 -28.52 -44.48
N ALA A 38 17.14 -27.30 -43.95
CA ALA A 38 18.11 -26.28 -44.31
C ALA A 38 19.56 -26.69 -43.96
N ALA A 39 19.77 -27.23 -42.77
CA ALA A 39 21.09 -27.70 -42.32
C ALA A 39 21.62 -28.87 -43.16
N PHE A 40 20.72 -29.79 -43.55
CA PHE A 40 21.03 -30.90 -44.43
C PHE A 40 21.35 -30.42 -45.86
N GLY A 41 20.53 -29.53 -46.42
CA GLY A 41 20.77 -28.93 -47.74
C GLY A 41 22.09 -28.15 -47.79
N LEU A 42 22.40 -27.38 -46.74
CA LEU A 42 23.68 -26.71 -46.59
C LEU A 42 24.85 -27.71 -46.51
N ARG A 43 24.67 -28.83 -45.81
CA ARG A 43 25.69 -29.88 -45.73
C ARG A 43 26.00 -30.50 -47.08
N LEU A 44 24.96 -30.75 -47.89
CA LEU A 44 25.10 -31.29 -49.25
C LEU A 44 25.82 -30.30 -50.16
N ALA A 45 25.46 -29.02 -50.12
CA ALA A 45 26.11 -27.97 -50.91
C ALA A 45 27.61 -27.81 -50.58
N LEU A 46 28.02 -28.18 -49.37
CA LEU A 46 29.38 -28.07 -48.87
C LEU A 46 30.17 -29.40 -48.91
N VAL A 47 29.64 -30.45 -49.54
CA VAL A 47 30.27 -31.79 -49.60
C VAL A 47 31.70 -31.75 -50.11
N ASP A 48 31.96 -31.04 -51.21
CA ASP A 48 33.29 -31.00 -51.83
C ASP A 48 34.27 -30.04 -51.13
N THR A 49 33.76 -29.22 -50.21
CA THR A 49 34.52 -28.14 -49.55
C THR A 49 34.89 -28.45 -48.10
N LEU A 50 34.12 -29.30 -47.42
CA LEU A 50 34.34 -29.63 -46.02
C LEU A 50 35.14 -30.93 -45.88
N PRO A 51 36.15 -31.00 -44.99
CA PRO A 51 36.88 -32.23 -44.73
C PRO A 51 35.94 -33.35 -44.24
N ASP A 52 36.21 -34.59 -44.67
CA ASP A 52 35.43 -35.78 -44.31
C ASP A 52 35.36 -36.05 -42.79
N GLY A 53 36.26 -35.45 -42.00
CA GLY A 53 36.32 -35.62 -40.54
C GLY A 53 35.21 -34.93 -39.73
N PHE A 54 34.37 -34.06 -40.33
CA PHE A 54 33.36 -33.29 -39.60
C PHE A 54 31.93 -33.44 -40.18
N PRO A 55 31.32 -34.64 -40.11
CA PRO A 55 30.01 -34.89 -40.69
C PRO A 55 28.88 -34.06 -40.05
N TYR A 56 29.08 -33.57 -38.83
CA TYR A 56 28.03 -32.92 -38.04
C TYR A 56 28.02 -31.38 -38.04
N LEU A 57 29.02 -30.74 -38.64
CA LEU A 57 29.32 -29.32 -38.40
C LEU A 57 28.14 -28.37 -38.68
N THR A 58 27.40 -28.60 -39.76
CA THR A 58 26.27 -27.75 -40.17
C THR A 58 25.01 -27.99 -39.33
N PHE A 59 24.93 -29.10 -38.59
CA PHE A 59 23.76 -29.46 -37.80
C PHE A 59 23.75 -28.82 -36.40
N PHE A 60 24.91 -28.56 -35.79
CA PHE A 60 24.97 -27.94 -34.46
C PHE A 60 24.28 -26.56 -34.39
N PRO A 61 24.53 -25.61 -35.33
CA PRO A 61 23.83 -24.33 -35.31
C PRO A 61 22.31 -24.46 -35.44
N ALA A 62 21.82 -25.43 -36.23
CA ALA A 62 20.39 -25.67 -36.37
C ALA A 62 19.75 -26.17 -35.07
N VAL A 63 20.42 -27.07 -34.35
CA VAL A 63 19.97 -27.56 -33.05
C VAL A 63 19.99 -26.45 -32.00
N ILE A 64 21.08 -25.69 -31.91
CA ILE A 64 21.23 -24.57 -30.96
C ILE A 64 20.13 -23.53 -31.20
N LEU A 65 19.96 -23.06 -32.43
CA LEU A 65 18.97 -22.03 -32.77
C LEU A 65 17.54 -22.53 -32.53
N THR A 66 17.23 -23.76 -32.95
CA THR A 66 15.90 -24.35 -32.71
C THR A 66 15.63 -24.45 -31.22
N THR A 67 16.59 -24.93 -30.42
CA THR A 67 16.44 -25.07 -28.97
C THR A 67 16.27 -23.71 -28.29
N PHE A 68 17.04 -22.70 -28.72
CA PHE A 68 16.98 -21.36 -28.15
C PHE A 68 15.65 -20.68 -28.45
N PHE A 69 15.17 -20.71 -29.71
CA PHE A 69 13.96 -19.99 -30.10
C PHE A 69 12.66 -20.75 -29.85
N CYS A 70 12.68 -22.07 -30.03
CA CYS A 70 11.47 -22.91 -29.98
C CYS A 70 11.39 -23.76 -28.71
N GLY A 71 12.48 -23.87 -27.95
CA GLY A 71 12.54 -24.62 -26.70
C GLY A 71 13.09 -26.03 -26.85
N VAL A 72 13.21 -26.72 -25.71
CA VAL A 72 13.87 -28.03 -25.58
C VAL A 72 13.22 -29.12 -26.44
N GLY A 73 11.88 -29.20 -26.49
CA GLY A 73 11.18 -30.22 -27.26
C GLY A 73 11.51 -30.20 -28.76
N PRO A 74 11.27 -29.08 -29.47
CA PRO A 74 11.67 -28.94 -30.87
C PRO A 74 13.17 -29.08 -31.10
N GLY A 75 14.00 -28.62 -30.15
CA GLY A 75 15.45 -28.79 -30.18
C GLY A 75 15.91 -30.26 -30.20
N ILE A 76 15.33 -31.09 -29.32
CA ILE A 76 15.57 -32.54 -29.27
C ILE A 76 15.16 -33.20 -30.58
N VAL A 77 13.99 -32.86 -31.13
CA VAL A 77 13.52 -33.41 -32.41
C VAL A 77 14.46 -33.02 -33.55
N CYS A 78 14.86 -31.75 -33.62
CA CYS A 78 15.84 -31.28 -34.61
C CYS A 78 17.17 -32.04 -34.49
N GLY A 79 17.69 -32.20 -33.26
CA GLY A 79 18.93 -32.95 -33.00
C GLY A 79 18.83 -34.43 -33.38
N ALA A 80 17.72 -35.08 -33.05
CA ALA A 80 17.50 -36.47 -33.43
C ALA A 80 17.46 -36.64 -34.96
N LEU A 81 16.70 -35.79 -35.67
CA LEU A 81 16.60 -35.86 -37.13
C LEU A 81 17.95 -35.57 -37.80
N CYS A 82 18.65 -34.52 -37.37
CA CYS A 82 19.99 -34.19 -37.86
C CYS A 82 20.98 -35.34 -37.64
N GLY A 83 20.97 -35.96 -36.45
CA GLY A 83 21.78 -37.12 -36.14
C GLY A 83 21.48 -38.32 -37.04
N THR A 84 20.19 -38.62 -37.27
CA THR A 84 19.79 -39.74 -38.16
C THR A 84 20.19 -39.50 -39.62
N LEU A 85 20.02 -38.27 -40.15
CA LEU A 85 20.43 -37.92 -41.51
C LEU A 85 21.95 -37.95 -41.66
N ALA A 86 22.68 -37.44 -40.67
CA ALA A 86 24.14 -37.48 -40.66
C ALA A 86 24.66 -38.93 -40.65
N TRP A 87 24.04 -39.80 -39.86
CA TRP A 87 24.37 -41.23 -39.81
C TRP A 87 24.13 -41.94 -41.13
N TYR A 88 22.97 -41.73 -41.76
CA TYR A 88 22.61 -42.44 -42.99
C TYR A 88 23.42 -41.97 -44.22
N PHE A 89 23.68 -40.66 -44.36
CA PHE A 89 24.25 -40.10 -45.60
C PHE A 89 25.76 -39.84 -45.56
N PHE A 90 26.34 -39.50 -44.40
CA PHE A 90 27.71 -38.99 -44.32
C PHE A 90 28.68 -39.88 -43.53
N MET A 91 28.22 -41.03 -43.02
CA MET A 91 29.06 -41.97 -42.26
C MET A 91 29.22 -43.32 -42.98
N PRO A 92 30.38 -43.57 -43.61
CA PRO A 92 30.72 -44.89 -44.16
C PRO A 92 31.46 -45.81 -43.16
N ALA A 93 31.80 -45.32 -41.96
CA ALA A 93 32.65 -46.05 -41.01
C ALA A 93 31.87 -47.05 -40.13
N SER A 94 31.79 -48.31 -40.58
CA SER A 94 31.41 -49.42 -39.69
C SER A 94 32.53 -49.69 -38.67
N GLY A 95 32.20 -49.75 -37.38
CA GLY A 95 33.15 -50.07 -36.29
C GLY A 95 33.27 -48.98 -35.23
N TYR A 96 34.39 -48.99 -34.50
CA TYR A 96 34.58 -48.15 -33.30
C TYR A 96 34.59 -46.64 -33.60
N GLN A 97 35.08 -46.20 -34.76
CA GLN A 97 35.17 -44.78 -35.12
C GLN A 97 33.79 -44.14 -35.34
N GLY A 98 32.86 -44.84 -36.00
CA GLY A 98 31.49 -44.36 -36.19
C GLY A 98 30.71 -44.26 -34.87
N ALA A 99 30.87 -45.26 -33.99
CA ALA A 99 30.28 -45.23 -32.66
C ALA A 99 30.78 -44.03 -31.83
N LEU A 100 32.08 -43.74 -31.91
CA LEU A 100 32.72 -42.63 -31.21
C LEU A 100 32.24 -41.27 -31.76
N ALA A 101 32.03 -41.14 -33.07
CA ALA A 101 31.49 -39.94 -33.70
C ALA A 101 30.02 -39.67 -33.30
N ILE A 102 29.16 -40.70 -33.29
CA ILE A 102 27.78 -40.59 -32.81
C ILE A 102 27.76 -40.23 -31.31
N GLY A 103 28.64 -40.84 -30.51
CA GLY A 103 28.79 -40.53 -29.10
C GLY A 103 29.14 -39.05 -28.85
N PHE A 104 30.14 -38.52 -29.57
CA PHE A 104 30.48 -37.10 -29.47
C PHE A 104 29.36 -36.18 -29.94
N TYR A 105 28.68 -36.50 -31.04
CA TYR A 105 27.54 -35.72 -31.52
C TYR A 105 26.43 -35.65 -30.47
N ALA A 106 26.02 -36.81 -29.94
CA ALA A 106 24.98 -36.90 -28.92
C ALA A 106 25.38 -36.13 -27.66
N LEU A 107 26.65 -36.21 -27.24
CA LEU A 107 27.19 -35.47 -26.10
C LEU A 107 27.10 -33.95 -26.33
N ILE A 108 27.58 -33.44 -27.47
CA ILE A 108 27.56 -32.00 -27.78
C ILE A 108 26.12 -31.50 -27.82
N VAL A 109 25.23 -32.19 -28.54
CA VAL A 109 23.80 -31.83 -28.61
C VAL A 109 23.15 -31.84 -27.23
N ALA A 110 23.43 -32.84 -26.40
CA ALA A 110 22.89 -32.91 -25.05
C ALA A 110 23.39 -31.74 -24.17
N VAL A 111 24.69 -31.41 -24.26
CA VAL A 111 25.29 -30.29 -23.53
C VAL A 111 24.67 -28.96 -24.00
N ASP A 112 24.58 -28.72 -25.31
CA ASP A 112 23.99 -27.51 -25.86
C ASP A 112 22.53 -27.34 -25.41
N ILE A 113 21.72 -28.40 -25.53
CA ILE A 113 20.32 -28.36 -25.11
C ILE A 113 20.21 -28.11 -23.61
N THR A 114 21.05 -28.75 -22.79
CA THR A 114 21.05 -28.59 -21.33
C THR A 114 21.45 -27.18 -20.92
N LEU A 115 22.52 -26.63 -21.50
CA LEU A 115 22.97 -25.26 -21.23
C LEU A 115 21.89 -24.23 -21.60
N ILE A 116 21.27 -24.39 -22.77
CA ILE A 116 20.17 -23.53 -23.20
C ILE A 116 18.97 -23.67 -22.25
N HIS A 117 18.64 -24.87 -21.80
CA HIS A 117 17.55 -25.09 -20.84
C HIS A 117 17.82 -24.38 -19.51
N LEU A 118 19.00 -24.55 -18.93
CA LEU A 118 19.41 -23.92 -17.68
C LEU A 118 19.40 -22.40 -17.79
N MET A 119 19.93 -21.85 -18.88
CA MET A 119 19.90 -20.40 -19.14
C MET A 119 18.46 -19.87 -19.21
N HIS A 120 17.55 -20.59 -19.84
CA HIS A 120 16.15 -20.19 -19.92
C HIS A 120 15.41 -20.32 -18.60
N GLU A 121 15.72 -21.31 -17.77
CA GLU A 121 15.16 -21.44 -16.42
C GLU A 121 15.66 -20.30 -15.52
N ALA A 122 16.97 -20.03 -15.53
CA ALA A 122 17.55 -18.90 -14.79
C ALA A 122 16.96 -17.56 -15.22
N ALA A 123 16.79 -17.33 -16.52
CA ALA A 123 16.17 -16.11 -17.03
C ALA A 123 14.69 -15.98 -16.63
N ARG A 124 13.95 -17.09 -16.56
CA ARG A 124 12.55 -17.10 -16.09
C ARG A 124 12.46 -16.77 -14.60
N HIS A 125 13.29 -17.41 -13.78
CA HIS A 125 13.37 -17.12 -12.35
C HIS A 125 13.70 -15.65 -12.09
N LEU A 126 14.72 -15.10 -12.77
CA LEU A 126 15.09 -13.68 -12.61
C LEU A 126 13.95 -12.73 -13.02
N ARG A 127 13.18 -13.05 -14.07
CA ARG A 127 12.01 -12.24 -14.46
C ARG A 127 10.90 -12.31 -13.42
N GLN A 128 10.65 -13.47 -12.84
CA GLN A 128 9.64 -13.65 -11.79
C GLN A 128 10.01 -12.88 -10.53
N GLU A 129 11.26 -12.98 -10.07
CA GLU A 129 11.76 -12.23 -8.92
C GLU A 129 11.66 -10.72 -9.16
N ARG A 130 12.05 -10.24 -10.34
CA ARG A 130 11.88 -8.82 -10.71
C ARG A 130 10.43 -8.38 -10.70
N ALA A 131 9.52 -9.16 -11.27
CA ALA A 131 8.09 -8.83 -11.29
C ALA A 131 7.48 -8.78 -9.89
N VAL A 132 7.90 -9.68 -8.99
CA VAL A 132 7.49 -9.63 -7.57
C VAL A 132 8.04 -8.39 -6.89
N SER A 133 9.33 -8.10 -7.10
CA SER A 133 10.00 -6.93 -6.53
C SER A 133 9.34 -5.62 -6.99
N GLU A 134 9.06 -5.47 -8.28
CA GLU A 134 8.35 -4.30 -8.83
C GLU A 134 6.96 -4.13 -8.20
N ARG A 135 6.19 -5.21 -8.01
CA ARG A 135 4.90 -5.15 -7.34
C ARG A 135 5.02 -4.72 -5.88
N LEU A 136 6.03 -5.22 -5.17
CA LEU A 136 6.29 -4.81 -3.79
C LEU A 136 6.67 -3.33 -3.71
N TYR A 137 7.51 -2.85 -4.64
CA TYR A 137 7.87 -1.45 -4.73
C TYR A 137 6.67 -0.55 -5.02
N GLU A 138 5.81 -0.90 -5.98
CA GLU A 138 4.60 -0.12 -6.27
C GLU A 138 3.65 -0.07 -5.07
N ASN A 139 3.43 -1.20 -4.39
CA ASN A 139 2.62 -1.25 -3.17
C ASN A 139 3.18 -0.35 -2.06
N GLN A 140 4.50 -0.40 -1.83
CA GLN A 140 5.17 0.47 -0.86
C GLN A 140 5.06 1.95 -1.23
N ARG A 141 5.20 2.29 -2.52
CA ARG A 141 5.07 3.67 -3.00
C ARG A 141 3.68 4.22 -2.78
N VAL A 142 2.63 3.46 -3.13
CA VAL A 142 1.23 3.86 -2.92
C VAL A 142 0.95 4.04 -1.42
N LEU A 143 1.37 3.10 -0.58
CA LEU A 143 1.20 3.20 0.86
C LEU A 143 1.92 4.44 1.43
N PHE A 144 3.14 4.72 0.96
CA PHE A 144 3.89 5.89 1.38
C PHE A 144 3.22 7.19 0.94
N GLN A 145 2.67 7.25 -0.27
CA GLN A 145 1.91 8.42 -0.74
C GLN A 145 0.67 8.67 0.12
N GLU A 146 -0.09 7.62 0.44
CA GLU A 146 -1.26 7.72 1.32
C GLU A 146 -0.87 8.22 2.73
N LEU A 147 0.23 7.71 3.29
CA LEU A 147 0.78 8.22 4.56
C LEU A 147 1.16 9.70 4.47
N GLN A 148 1.87 10.11 3.41
CA GLN A 148 2.24 11.51 3.21
C GLN A 148 1.01 12.42 3.10
N HIS A 149 -0.03 11.98 2.38
CA HIS A 149 -1.28 12.72 2.29
C HIS A 149 -1.96 12.88 3.66
N ARG A 150 -2.03 11.81 4.46
CA ARG A 150 -2.60 11.86 5.82
C ARG A 150 -1.80 12.76 6.75
N VAL A 151 -0.47 12.69 6.68
CA VAL A 151 0.42 13.55 7.47
C VAL A 151 0.23 15.02 7.06
N ALA A 152 0.19 15.31 5.76
CA ALA A 152 -0.05 16.66 5.26
C ALA A 152 -1.40 17.20 5.74
N ASN A 153 -2.48 16.41 5.68
CA ASN A 153 -3.80 16.80 6.16
C ASN A 153 -3.78 17.15 7.66
N ASN A 154 -3.08 16.36 8.48
CA ASN A 154 -2.96 16.61 9.92
C ASN A 154 -2.15 17.87 10.23
N ILE A 155 -1.02 18.09 9.54
CA ILE A 155 -0.21 19.31 9.68
C ILE A 155 -1.02 20.54 9.25
N GLN A 156 -1.81 20.43 8.18
CA GLN A 156 -2.65 21.51 7.69
C GLN A 156 -3.73 21.90 8.71
N PHE A 157 -4.34 20.90 9.35
CA PHE A 157 -5.28 21.11 10.45
C PHE A 157 -4.62 21.81 11.64
N ILE A 158 -3.45 21.34 12.08
CA ILE A 158 -2.67 21.97 13.16
C ILE A 158 -2.33 23.43 12.81
N ALA A 159 -1.87 23.67 11.58
CA ALA A 159 -1.53 25.02 11.11
C ALA A 159 -2.76 25.95 11.12
N GLY A 160 -3.92 25.45 10.70
CA GLY A 160 -5.19 26.19 10.77
C GLY A 160 -5.56 26.57 12.20
N LEU A 161 -5.41 25.63 13.14
CA LEU A 161 -5.68 25.85 14.55
C LEU A 161 -4.76 26.92 15.16
N LEU A 162 -3.46 26.83 14.90
CA LEU A 162 -2.48 27.84 15.34
C LEU A 162 -2.76 29.22 14.73
N MET A 163 -3.21 29.28 13.48
CA MET A 163 -3.56 30.55 12.82
C MET A 163 -4.77 31.21 13.46
N LEU A 164 -5.76 30.43 13.89
CA LEU A 164 -6.93 30.94 14.62
C LEU A 164 -6.56 31.43 16.03
N GLN A 165 -5.71 30.69 16.74
CA GLN A 165 -5.20 31.10 18.05
C GLN A 165 -4.36 32.37 17.98
N LYS A 166 -3.52 32.52 16.95
CA LYS A 166 -2.78 33.78 16.69
C LYS A 166 -3.71 34.98 16.58
N ARG A 167 -4.87 34.83 15.91
CA ARG A 167 -5.87 35.91 15.79
C ARG A 167 -6.49 36.27 17.14
N GLN A 168 -6.76 35.28 18.00
CA GLN A 168 -7.26 35.55 19.35
C GLN A 168 -6.22 36.25 20.24
N THR A 169 -4.97 35.81 20.20
CA THR A 169 -3.89 36.45 20.97
C THR A 169 -3.67 37.90 20.56
N ALA A 170 -3.89 38.23 19.28
CA ALA A 170 -3.85 39.61 18.81
C ALA A 170 -5.02 40.47 19.33
N ALA A 171 -6.17 39.85 19.62
CA ALA A 171 -7.36 40.54 20.15
C ALA A 171 -7.28 40.74 21.67
N ASP A 172 -6.65 39.82 22.40
CA ASP A 172 -6.44 39.93 23.86
C ASP A 172 -5.03 39.45 24.25
N PRO A 173 -4.02 40.34 24.17
CA PRO A 173 -2.63 40.01 24.49
C PRO A 173 -2.43 39.53 25.94
N SER A 174 -3.31 39.92 26.87
CA SER A 174 -3.22 39.53 28.27
C SER A 174 -3.49 38.04 28.50
N ARG A 175 -4.23 37.40 27.58
CA ARG A 175 -4.56 35.97 27.60
C ARG A 175 -3.61 35.09 26.78
N ALA A 176 -2.54 35.66 26.22
CA ALA A 176 -1.60 34.95 25.34
C ALA A 176 -1.08 33.63 25.93
N GLY A 177 -0.69 33.63 27.21
CA GLY A 177 -0.18 32.43 27.89
C GLY A 177 -1.22 31.32 28.02
N ALA A 178 -2.48 31.66 28.32
CA ALA A 178 -3.57 30.70 28.40
C ALA A 178 -3.91 30.11 27.01
N ILE A 179 -3.95 30.96 25.97
CA ILE A 179 -4.20 30.53 24.59
C ILE A 179 -3.11 29.58 24.10
N LEU A 180 -1.84 29.86 24.40
CA LEU A 180 -0.72 28.99 24.05
C LEU A 180 -0.74 27.66 24.82
N SER A 181 -1.12 27.68 26.09
CA SER A 181 -1.27 26.44 26.88
C SER A 181 -2.37 25.54 26.31
N GLU A 182 -3.48 26.15 25.85
CA GLU A 182 -4.57 25.44 25.17
C GLU A 182 -4.12 24.87 23.81
N ALA A 183 -3.29 25.60 23.06
CA ALA A 183 -2.64 25.10 21.85
C ALA A 183 -1.78 23.86 22.09
N GLN A 184 -0.97 23.92 23.14
CA GLN A 184 -0.08 22.84 23.52
C GLN A 184 -0.87 21.57 23.89
N SER A 185 -1.92 21.69 24.72
CA SER A 185 -2.77 20.55 25.10
C SER A 185 -3.39 19.85 23.89
N ARG A 186 -3.84 20.62 22.88
CA ARG A 186 -4.37 20.07 21.61
C ARG A 186 -3.29 19.34 20.81
N LEU A 187 -2.08 19.90 20.72
CA LEU A 187 -0.94 19.27 20.04
C LEU A 187 -0.50 17.97 20.71
N GLU A 188 -0.48 17.94 22.04
CA GLU A 188 -0.15 16.75 22.82
C GLU A 188 -1.17 15.63 22.61
N THR A 189 -2.46 15.98 22.51
CA THR A 189 -3.54 15.04 22.16
C THR A 189 -3.28 14.41 20.79
N ILE A 190 -2.99 15.23 19.76
CA ILE A 190 -2.70 14.74 18.40
C ILE A 190 -1.45 13.84 18.40
N SER A 191 -0.38 14.25 19.08
CA SER A 191 0.85 13.46 19.21
C SER A 191 0.61 12.10 19.87
N ARG A 192 -0.29 12.04 20.85
CA ARG A 192 -0.66 10.79 21.54
C ARG A 192 -1.46 9.86 20.63
N VAL A 193 -2.45 10.39 19.89
CA VAL A 193 -3.19 9.62 18.87
C VAL A 193 -2.21 9.02 17.85
N HIS A 194 -1.27 9.83 17.36
CA HIS A 194 -0.31 9.44 16.33
C HIS A 194 0.66 8.35 16.81
N ARG A 195 1.17 8.46 18.05
CA ARG A 195 2.05 7.43 18.64
C ARG A 195 1.32 6.11 18.88
N MET A 196 0.05 6.15 19.26
CA MET A 196 -0.73 4.94 19.57
C MET A 196 -1.11 4.12 18.34
N LEU A 197 -1.33 4.75 17.18
CA LEU A 197 -1.69 4.07 15.93
C LEU A 197 -0.49 3.56 15.12
N HIS A 198 0.71 4.08 15.40
CA HIS A 198 1.95 3.55 14.84
C HIS A 198 2.54 2.37 15.63
N ASP A 199 1.91 1.96 16.73
CA ASP A 199 2.30 0.77 17.49
C ASP A 199 1.72 -0.50 16.80
N PRO A 200 2.54 -1.32 16.12
CA PRO A 200 2.06 -2.46 15.32
C PRO A 200 1.35 -3.54 16.15
N GLY A 201 1.44 -3.49 17.48
CA GLY A 201 0.79 -4.43 18.39
C GLY A 201 -0.66 -4.09 18.79
N ARG A 202 -1.19 -2.91 18.42
CA ARG A 202 -2.48 -2.38 18.94
C ARG A 202 -3.61 -2.36 17.92
N VAL A 203 -3.78 -3.45 17.17
CA VAL A 203 -4.82 -3.60 16.13
C VAL A 203 -6.26 -3.51 16.67
N HIS A 204 -6.47 -3.59 17.98
CA HIS A 204 -7.76 -3.34 18.63
C HIS A 204 -7.57 -2.32 19.77
N LEU A 205 -7.68 -1.03 19.45
CA LEU A 205 -7.72 0.00 20.46
C LEU A 205 -9.11 0.04 21.09
N ASP A 206 -9.18 -0.14 22.41
CA ASP A 206 -10.37 0.24 23.16
C ASP A 206 -10.39 1.77 23.33
N ILE A 207 -11.30 2.42 22.62
CA ILE A 207 -11.42 3.88 22.57
C ILE A 207 -11.84 4.45 23.93
N GLY A 208 -12.61 3.70 24.72
CA GLY A 208 -13.13 4.15 26.01
C GLY A 208 -12.03 4.51 27.02
N PRO A 209 -11.16 3.56 27.42
CA PRO A 209 -10.05 3.82 28.34
C PRO A 209 -9.09 4.92 27.84
N TYR A 210 -8.91 5.00 26.52
CA TYR A 210 -8.09 6.03 25.90
C TYR A 210 -8.68 7.43 26.10
N LEU A 211 -9.97 7.64 25.81
CA LEU A 211 -10.64 8.92 26.03
C LEU A 211 -10.77 9.25 27.50
N GLN A 212 -10.94 8.25 28.38
CA GLN A 212 -10.92 8.46 29.83
C GLN A 212 -9.60 9.07 30.28
N THR A 213 -8.47 8.58 29.75
CA THR A 213 -7.14 9.14 30.04
C THR A 213 -7.04 10.59 29.59
N ILE A 214 -7.52 10.91 28.38
CA ILE A 214 -7.49 12.29 27.86
C ILE A 214 -8.36 13.22 28.71
N CYS A 215 -9.57 12.78 29.07
CA CYS A 215 -10.45 13.58 29.91
C CYS A 215 -9.78 13.88 31.26
N ASN A 216 -9.16 12.88 31.89
CA ASN A 216 -8.45 13.07 33.15
C ASN A 216 -7.30 14.09 33.02
N ASP A 217 -6.50 14.02 31.94
CA ASP A 217 -5.43 14.98 31.67
C ASP A 217 -5.99 16.42 31.54
N VAL A 218 -7.14 16.59 30.88
CA VAL A 218 -7.81 17.89 30.75
C VAL A 218 -8.29 18.42 32.10
N LEU A 219 -8.90 17.58 32.94
CA LEU A 219 -9.33 17.95 34.28
C LEU A 219 -8.16 18.38 35.17
N GLU A 220 -7.05 17.64 35.12
CA GLU A 220 -5.83 17.95 35.87
C GLU A 220 -5.24 19.30 35.44
N SER A 221 -5.11 19.53 34.13
CA SER A 221 -4.59 20.78 33.59
C SER A 221 -5.46 22.01 33.90
N SER A 222 -6.77 21.80 34.04
CA SER A 222 -7.74 22.85 34.37
C SER A 222 -7.86 23.11 35.88
N GLY A 223 -7.21 22.30 36.72
CA GLY A 223 -7.28 22.39 38.17
C GLY A 223 -8.65 21.98 38.77
N ALA A 224 -9.51 21.35 37.98
CA ALA A 224 -10.89 21.02 38.34
C ALA A 224 -10.98 19.74 39.19
N ARG A 225 -10.43 19.77 40.40
CA ARG A 225 -10.30 18.59 41.28
C ARG A 225 -11.63 18.03 41.81
N ASN A 226 -12.68 18.85 41.82
CA ASN A 226 -14.00 18.47 42.36
C ASN A 226 -14.97 18.02 41.25
N VAL A 227 -14.55 18.09 39.99
CA VAL A 227 -15.33 17.61 38.84
C VAL A 227 -14.85 16.21 38.49
N ALA A 228 -15.77 15.29 38.19
CA ALA A 228 -15.45 13.98 37.64
C ALA A 228 -15.80 13.92 36.16
N CYS A 229 -14.99 13.21 35.36
CA CYS A 229 -15.36 12.89 33.98
C CYS A 229 -15.53 11.38 33.82
N VAL A 230 -16.70 10.95 33.36
CA VAL A 230 -17.05 9.53 33.17
C VAL A 230 -17.16 9.25 31.68
N VAL A 231 -16.35 8.32 31.18
CA VAL A 231 -16.37 7.89 29.78
C VAL A 231 -17.04 6.53 29.65
N ASP A 232 -18.09 6.47 28.84
CA ASP A 232 -18.89 5.25 28.61
C ASP A 232 -19.07 4.98 27.10
N PHE A 233 -18.16 4.19 26.54
CA PHE A 233 -18.09 3.93 25.11
C PHE A 233 -18.44 2.48 24.81
N VAL A 234 -19.29 2.30 23.79
CA VAL A 234 -19.40 0.99 23.13
C VAL A 234 -18.16 0.73 22.27
N PRO A 235 -17.78 -0.54 22.05
CA PRO A 235 -16.76 -0.89 21.07
C PRO A 235 -17.08 -0.28 19.71
N ALA A 236 -16.15 0.50 19.17
CA ALA A 236 -16.28 1.15 17.86
C ALA A 236 -14.96 1.06 17.11
N GLN A 237 -15.04 0.89 15.79
CA GLN A 237 -13.89 0.93 14.90
C GLN A 237 -13.87 2.28 14.19
N LEU A 238 -12.82 3.05 14.42
CA LEU A 238 -12.59 4.34 13.78
C LEU A 238 -11.19 4.34 13.16
N ASP A 239 -11.06 4.88 11.96
CA ASP A 239 -9.76 5.17 11.38
C ASP A 239 -9.02 6.29 12.15
N LEU A 240 -7.73 6.46 11.86
CA LEU A 240 -6.87 7.48 12.49
C LEU A 240 -7.47 8.90 12.40
N THR A 241 -7.98 9.26 11.22
CA THR A 241 -8.49 10.60 10.95
C THR A 241 -9.71 10.87 11.82
N ARG A 242 -10.64 9.92 11.88
CA ARG A 242 -11.87 10.01 12.67
C ARG A 242 -11.60 9.92 14.16
N LEU A 243 -10.68 9.06 14.60
CA LEU A 243 -10.28 8.99 16.00
C LEU A 243 -9.65 10.31 16.46
N THR A 244 -8.79 10.92 15.64
CA THR A 244 -8.19 12.22 15.93
C THR A 244 -9.27 13.30 16.06
N ALA A 245 -10.19 13.36 15.09
CA ALA A 245 -11.27 14.34 15.09
C ALA A 245 -12.19 14.20 16.31
N LEU A 246 -12.57 12.95 16.64
CA LEU A 246 -13.40 12.65 17.81
C LEU A 246 -12.70 13.03 19.12
N SER A 247 -11.41 12.70 19.26
CA SER A 247 -10.64 12.99 20.47
C SER A 247 -10.52 14.49 20.72
N LEU A 248 -10.25 15.27 19.67
CA LEU A 248 -10.20 16.73 19.76
C LEU A 248 -11.56 17.34 20.08
N LEU A 249 -12.64 16.79 19.53
CA LEU A 249 -13.99 17.26 19.81
C LEU A 249 -14.34 17.03 21.27
N VAL A 250 -14.01 15.86 21.82
CA VAL A 250 -14.21 15.56 23.24
C VAL A 250 -13.41 16.53 24.11
N VAL A 251 -12.12 16.74 23.82
CA VAL A 251 -11.28 17.70 24.57
C VAL A 251 -11.89 19.11 24.56
N GLU A 252 -12.37 19.58 23.41
CA GLU A 252 -12.97 20.91 23.28
C GLU A 252 -14.24 21.04 24.12
N LEU A 253 -15.13 20.05 24.03
CA LEU A 253 -16.43 20.08 24.71
C LEU A 253 -16.27 19.91 26.22
N VAL A 254 -15.37 19.02 26.67
CA VAL A 254 -15.01 18.87 28.09
C VAL A 254 -14.40 20.16 28.63
N THR A 255 -13.47 20.78 27.88
CA THR A 255 -12.87 22.06 28.27
C THR A 255 -13.91 23.16 28.37
N ASN A 256 -14.87 23.22 27.45
CA ASN A 256 -15.97 24.18 27.50
C ASN A 256 -16.89 23.96 28.71
N ALA A 257 -17.22 22.70 29.02
CA ALA A 257 -17.97 22.37 30.22
C ALA A 257 -17.23 22.83 31.49
N LEU A 258 -15.93 22.55 31.62
CA LEU A 258 -15.13 23.00 32.76
C LEU A 258 -15.06 24.53 32.89
N LYS A 259 -15.00 25.25 31.77
CA LYS A 259 -14.94 26.73 31.75
C LYS A 259 -16.28 27.39 32.09
N HIS A 260 -17.40 26.76 31.78
CA HIS A 260 -18.70 27.41 31.75
C HIS A 260 -19.78 26.78 32.61
N ALA A 261 -19.72 25.48 32.88
CA ALA A 261 -20.77 24.75 33.59
C ALA A 261 -20.63 24.83 35.12
N PHE A 262 -19.39 24.92 35.63
CA PHE A 262 -19.09 24.84 37.07
C PHE A 262 -18.39 26.11 37.57
N GLU A 263 -18.75 26.53 38.78
CA GLU A 263 -18.02 27.60 39.49
C GLU A 263 -16.78 27.05 40.21
N SER A 264 -15.88 27.95 40.60
CA SER A 264 -14.61 27.55 41.23
C SER A 264 -14.86 26.78 42.54
N GLY A 265 -14.43 25.52 42.59
CA GLY A 265 -14.60 24.63 43.75
C GLY A 265 -15.92 23.87 43.81
N GLU A 266 -16.83 24.10 42.87
CA GLU A 266 -18.09 23.35 42.73
C GLU A 266 -17.80 21.89 42.31
N ALA A 267 -18.58 20.96 42.87
CA ALA A 267 -18.52 19.56 42.46
C ALA A 267 -19.50 19.30 41.32
N GLY A 268 -19.10 18.45 40.38
CA GLY A 268 -19.93 18.15 39.22
C GLY A 268 -19.43 16.95 38.44
N THR A 269 -20.21 16.54 37.45
CA THR A 269 -19.94 15.39 36.60
C THR A 269 -20.10 15.76 35.13
N ILE A 270 -19.08 15.44 34.35
CA ILE A 270 -19.14 15.44 32.89
C ILE A 270 -19.22 13.99 32.43
N THR A 271 -20.23 13.67 31.62
CA THR A 271 -20.41 12.33 31.04
C THR A 271 -20.12 12.39 29.55
N VAL A 272 -19.20 11.56 29.07
CA VAL A 272 -18.87 11.38 27.65
C VAL A 272 -19.29 9.98 27.25
N SER A 273 -20.28 9.84 26.37
CA SER A 273 -20.81 8.53 25.98
C SER A 273 -20.87 8.36 24.47
N LEU A 274 -20.57 7.15 24.00
CA LEU A 274 -20.77 6.74 22.61
C LEU A 274 -21.72 5.56 22.58
N ARG A 275 -22.82 5.70 21.84
CA ARG A 275 -23.86 4.67 21.69
C ARG A 275 -24.23 4.49 20.21
N PRO A 276 -24.63 3.29 19.78
CA PRO A 276 -25.26 3.14 18.47
C PRO A 276 -26.60 3.88 18.49
N LEU A 277 -26.79 4.77 17.53
CA LEU A 277 -28.09 5.43 17.33
C LEU A 277 -29.03 4.51 16.54
N ASP A 278 -28.48 3.85 15.53
CA ASP A 278 -29.13 2.88 14.66
C ASP A 278 -28.07 1.92 14.08
N GLU A 279 -28.42 1.15 13.04
CA GLU A 279 -27.48 0.22 12.38
C GLU A 279 -26.30 0.95 11.74
N ALA A 280 -26.50 2.17 11.21
CA ALA A 280 -25.54 2.89 10.38
C ALA A 280 -24.87 4.07 11.08
N ARG A 281 -25.31 4.48 12.28
CA ARG A 281 -24.80 5.68 12.97
C ARG A 281 -24.46 5.47 14.45
N TYR A 282 -23.51 6.26 14.91
CA TYR A 282 -23.22 6.48 16.32
C TYR A 282 -23.79 7.82 16.79
N ALA A 283 -24.14 7.88 18.07
CA ALA A 283 -24.41 9.11 18.82
C ALA A 283 -23.33 9.27 19.90
N LEU A 284 -22.49 10.29 19.74
CA LEU A 284 -21.56 10.76 20.76
C LEU A 284 -22.25 11.86 21.56
N THR A 285 -22.33 11.70 22.88
CA THR A 285 -22.99 12.65 23.78
C THR A 285 -22.03 13.09 24.88
N ILE A 286 -21.86 14.41 25.04
CA ILE A 286 -21.12 15.05 26.12
C ILE A 286 -22.13 15.85 26.93
N ALA A 287 -22.33 15.49 28.19
CA ALA A 287 -23.29 16.13 29.07
C ALA A 287 -22.61 16.56 30.37
N ASP A 288 -22.86 17.79 30.81
CA ASP A 288 -22.53 18.27 32.15
C ASP A 288 -23.81 18.39 33.00
N ASP A 289 -23.65 18.30 34.32
CA ASP A 289 -24.69 18.53 35.33
C ASP A 289 -24.61 19.92 35.98
N GLY A 290 -23.91 20.86 35.33
CA GLY A 290 -23.70 22.21 35.84
C GLY A 290 -24.88 23.16 35.58
N LYS A 291 -24.61 24.47 35.61
CA LYS A 291 -25.65 25.51 35.51
C LYS A 291 -26.37 25.61 34.15
N GLY A 292 -25.91 24.88 33.14
CA GLY A 292 -26.48 24.90 31.78
C GLY A 292 -26.21 26.21 31.03
N LEU A 293 -26.84 26.34 29.86
CA LEU A 293 -26.77 27.56 29.04
C LEU A 293 -27.73 28.62 29.56
N SER A 294 -27.28 29.88 29.61
CA SER A 294 -28.12 31.01 29.99
C SER A 294 -29.35 31.13 29.07
N PRO A 295 -30.54 31.52 29.60
CA PRO A 295 -31.73 31.70 28.79
C PRO A 295 -31.51 32.70 27.65
N GLY A 296 -31.78 32.28 26.40
CA GLY A 296 -31.66 33.14 25.21
C GLY A 296 -30.29 33.11 24.51
N VAL A 297 -29.32 32.33 25.00
CA VAL A 297 -28.10 32.01 24.22
C VAL A 297 -28.47 30.97 23.18
N ASP A 298 -28.39 31.33 21.90
CA ASP A 298 -28.46 30.37 20.80
C ASP A 298 -27.04 29.79 20.60
N PRO A 299 -26.78 28.53 21.03
CA PRO A 299 -25.45 27.94 20.92
C PRO A 299 -24.96 27.83 19.47
N GLY A 300 -25.84 27.91 18.47
CA GLY A 300 -25.49 27.94 17.04
C GLY A 300 -25.14 29.33 16.47
N LYS A 301 -25.22 30.41 17.28
CA LYS A 301 -24.94 31.79 16.84
C LYS A 301 -23.75 32.44 17.54
N GLY A 302 -23.07 31.73 18.43
CA GLY A 302 -21.88 32.23 19.11
C GLY A 302 -20.64 32.13 18.22
N ASP A 303 -20.02 33.24 17.84
CA ASP A 303 -18.81 33.30 16.99
C ASP A 303 -17.52 32.89 17.75
N SER A 304 -17.65 31.98 18.73
CA SER A 304 -16.52 31.53 19.54
C SER A 304 -15.66 30.56 18.73
N LEU A 305 -14.35 30.69 18.89
CA LEU A 305 -13.39 29.82 18.19
C LEU A 305 -13.63 28.34 18.50
N GLY A 306 -13.96 28.00 19.74
CA GLY A 306 -14.23 26.63 20.15
C GLY A 306 -15.42 26.03 19.39
N LEU A 307 -16.50 26.79 19.18
CA LEU A 307 -17.64 26.31 18.41
C LEU A 307 -17.27 26.05 16.93
N ARG A 308 -16.50 26.95 16.32
CA ARG A 308 -16.02 26.78 14.92
C ARG A 308 -15.12 25.56 14.77
N ILE A 309 -14.30 25.26 15.79
CA ILE A 309 -13.48 24.05 15.82
C ILE A 309 -14.38 22.82 15.95
N CYS A 310 -15.36 22.83 16.87
CA CYS A 310 -16.32 21.74 17.01
C CYS A 310 -17.09 21.46 15.71
N GLU A 311 -17.56 22.50 15.02
CA GLU A 311 -18.25 22.36 13.72
C GLU A 311 -17.34 21.77 12.64
N GLY A 312 -16.09 22.21 12.55
CA GLY A 312 -15.10 21.65 11.62
C GLY A 312 -14.81 20.17 11.90
N LEU A 313 -14.67 19.79 13.17
CA LEU A 313 -14.43 18.41 13.60
C LEU A 313 -15.67 17.53 13.36
N ALA A 314 -16.87 18.05 13.60
CA ALA A 314 -18.12 17.36 13.30
C ALA A 314 -18.28 17.11 11.80
N ALA A 315 -17.94 18.09 10.96
CA ALA A 315 -17.94 17.95 9.51
C ALA A 315 -16.93 16.88 9.03
N GLN A 316 -15.74 16.82 9.65
CA GLN A 316 -14.74 15.78 9.37
C GLN A 316 -15.22 14.37 9.75
N LEU A 317 -16.14 14.27 10.72
CA LEU A 317 -16.82 13.03 11.09
C LEU A 317 -18.07 12.76 10.25
N HIS A 318 -18.40 13.61 9.27
CA HIS A 318 -19.65 13.59 8.50
C HIS A 318 -20.91 13.63 9.39
N GLY A 319 -20.81 14.30 10.53
CA GLY A 319 -21.85 14.37 11.52
C GLY A 319 -22.47 15.75 11.68
N LYS A 320 -23.51 15.81 12.50
CA LYS A 320 -24.19 17.05 12.88
C LYS A 320 -24.20 17.21 14.39
N LEU A 321 -23.76 18.38 14.86
CA LEU A 321 -23.85 18.77 16.26
C LEU A 321 -25.25 19.30 16.59
N THR A 322 -25.73 18.93 17.76
CA THR A 322 -26.96 19.43 18.37
C THR A 322 -26.67 19.73 19.83
N THR A 323 -27.23 20.83 20.33
CA THR A 323 -27.04 21.28 21.71
C THR A 323 -28.40 21.43 22.36
N SER A 324 -28.50 20.97 23.61
CA SER A 324 -29.69 21.12 24.45
C SER A 324 -29.25 21.52 25.85
N SER A 325 -30.11 22.25 26.55
CA SER A 325 -29.87 22.71 27.92
C SER A 325 -31.14 22.44 28.73
N ASP A 326 -31.10 21.45 29.61
CA ASP A 326 -32.22 21.08 30.49
C ASP A 326 -31.74 21.09 31.95
N ARG A 327 -30.96 20.07 32.35
CA ARG A 327 -30.25 20.01 33.64
C ARG A 327 -28.74 20.02 33.41
N GLY A 328 -28.21 21.18 33.05
CA GLY A 328 -26.85 21.33 32.51
C GLY A 328 -26.84 21.37 30.99
N THR A 329 -25.67 21.32 30.38
CA THR A 329 -25.53 21.37 28.91
C THR A 329 -25.27 19.99 28.35
N THR A 330 -26.00 19.62 27.30
CA THR A 330 -25.76 18.39 26.53
C THR A 330 -25.47 18.73 25.08
N VAL A 331 -24.29 18.33 24.62
CA VAL A 331 -23.87 18.41 23.22
C VAL A 331 -23.83 17.00 22.64
N ARG A 332 -24.53 16.80 21.52
CA ARG A 332 -24.65 15.51 20.85
C ARG A 332 -24.22 15.61 19.39
N LEU A 333 -23.35 14.69 18.97
CA LEU A 333 -22.92 14.48 17.61
C LEU A 333 -23.47 13.15 17.10
N ASP A 334 -24.28 13.20 16.05
CA ASP A 334 -24.70 12.02 15.29
C ASP A 334 -23.83 11.88 14.05
N PHE A 335 -23.20 10.73 13.85
CA PHE A 335 -22.28 10.50 12.73
C PHE A 335 -22.30 9.04 12.22
N PRO A 336 -21.96 8.77 10.94
CA PRO A 336 -21.96 7.42 10.37
C PRO A 336 -20.98 6.46 11.05
N LYS A 337 -21.28 5.15 11.11
CA LYS A 337 -20.33 4.13 11.58
C LYS A 337 -19.22 3.92 10.56
N ASP A 338 -19.59 3.85 9.28
CA ASP A 338 -18.68 3.72 8.14
C ASP A 338 -18.66 4.99 7.29
N VAL A 339 -17.53 5.29 6.66
CA VAL A 339 -17.42 6.40 5.70
C VAL A 339 -17.96 5.90 4.36
N PRO A 340 -18.93 6.59 3.73
CA PRO A 340 -19.34 6.25 2.37
C PRO A 340 -18.13 6.38 1.43
N ALA A 341 -17.89 5.34 0.63
CA ALA A 341 -16.77 5.24 -0.30
C ALA A 341 -16.76 6.34 -1.38
#